data_AF-A0A7L7L0P1-F1
#
_entry.id   AF-A0A7L7L0P1-F1
#
_cell.length_a   1.000
_cell.length_b   1.000
_cell.length_c   1.000
_cell.angle_alpha   90.00
_cell.angle_beta   90.00
_cell.angle_gamma   90.00
#
_symmetry.space_group_name_H-M   'P 1'
#
loop_
_entity.id
_entity.type
_entity.pdbx_description
1 polymer ?
#
loop_
_entity_poly.entity_id
_entity_poly.type
_entity_poly.pdbx_seq_one_letter_code
_entity_poly.pdbx_strand_id
1 'polypeptide(L)'
;MKKIRKGFTLIEMVVVLFIISLLMLIMVPNIVAQKENADKKSDEAFKTTLITQAETYLADHPDKTTVSVADLQKENYITADQSKRVQKIKDLNPSNLVEKEKTDAS
;
A
#
# COMPACT_ATOMS: atom_id res chain seq x y z
N MET A 1 -3.79 64.33 5.60
CA MET A 1 -3.28 63.76 4.34
C MET A 1 -3.62 62.28 4.29
N LYS A 2 -4.42 61.81 3.32
CA LYS A 2 -4.92 60.42 3.26
C LYS A 2 -3.94 59.58 2.42
N LYS A 3 -3.21 58.65 3.04
CA LYS A 3 -2.29 57.74 2.33
C LYS A 3 -3.10 56.69 1.57
N ILE A 4 -3.09 56.75 0.24
CA ILE A 4 -3.68 55.73 -0.62
C ILE A 4 -2.68 54.58 -0.71
N ARG A 5 -3.04 53.40 -0.17
CA ARG A 5 -2.25 52.19 -0.38
C ARG A 5 -2.73 51.52 -1.67
N LYS A 6 -1.84 51.43 -2.67
CA LYS A 6 -2.07 50.62 -3.87
C LYS A 6 -1.90 49.16 -3.46
N GLY A 7 -2.98 48.53 -3.00
CA GLY A 7 -3.01 47.13 -2.62
C GLY A 7 -3.68 46.30 -3.71
N PHE A 8 -3.02 45.19 -4.08
CA PHE A 8 -3.60 43.99 -4.68
C PHE A 8 -4.47 44.21 -5.91
N THR A 9 -3.87 44.04 -7.08
CA THR A 9 -4.62 44.02 -8.34
C THR A 9 -5.06 42.59 -8.67
N LEU A 10 -6.17 42.45 -9.40
CA LEU A 10 -6.60 41.12 -9.87
C LEU A 10 -5.55 40.47 -10.77
N ILE A 11 -4.84 41.27 -11.58
CA ILE A 11 -3.79 40.76 -12.47
C ILE A 11 -2.64 40.13 -11.68
N GLU A 12 -2.29 40.70 -10.52
CA GLU A 12 -1.26 40.15 -9.63
C GLU A 12 -1.64 38.76 -9.12
N MET A 13 -2.91 38.54 -8.76
CA MET A 13 -3.40 37.21 -8.37
C MET A 13 -3.47 36.23 -9.51
N VAL A 14 -3.79 36.67 -10.73
CA VAL A 14 -3.79 35.80 -11.91
C VAL A 14 -2.38 35.30 -12.22
N VAL A 15 -1.36 36.18 -12.17
CA VAL A 15 0.04 35.78 -12.41
C VAL A 15 0.53 34.82 -11.33
N VAL A 16 0.17 35.06 -10.06
CA VAL A 16 0.54 34.15 -8.95
C VAL A 16 -0.09 32.76 -9.13
N LEU A 17 -1.39 32.69 -9.43
CA LEU A 17 -2.07 31.41 -9.68
C LEU A 17 -1.51 30.68 -10.91
N PHE A 18 -1.10 31.44 -11.94
CA PHE A 18 -0.43 30.90 -13.11
C PHE A 18 0.92 30.27 -12.77
N ILE A 19 1.74 30.91 -11.92
CA ILE A 19 3.02 30.33 -11.49
C ILE A 19 2.78 29.10 -10.61
N ILE A 20 1.82 29.15 -9.67
CA ILE A 20 1.46 28.01 -8.81
C ILE A 20 1.01 26.81 -9.64
N SER A 21 0.22 27.02 -10.70
CA SER A 21 -0.24 25.91 -11.55
C SER A 21 0.90 25.23 -12.31
N LEU A 22 1.89 26.00 -12.79
CA LEU A 22 3.10 25.43 -13.41
C LEU A 22 3.94 24.62 -12.40
N LEU A 23 4.10 25.12 -11.17
CA LEU A 23 4.78 24.40 -10.10
C LEU A 23 4.04 23.11 -9.75
N MET A 24 2.70 23.16 -9.62
CA MET A 24 1.87 21.98 -9.38
C MET A 24 2.00 20.95 -10.49
N LEU A 25 2.07 21.37 -11.76
CA LEU A 25 2.22 20.44 -12.89
C LEU A 25 3.50 19.61 -12.80
N ILE A 26 4.61 20.21 -12.34
CA ILE A 26 5.89 19.52 -12.15
C ILE A 26 5.87 18.68 -10.86
N MET A 27 5.20 19.17 -9.81
CA MET A 27 5.17 18.53 -8.49
C MET A 27 4.27 17.29 -8.42
N VAL A 28 3.08 17.33 -9.03
CA VAL A 28 2.09 16.24 -9.02
C VAL A 28 2.65 14.90 -9.48
N PRO A 29 3.35 14.75 -10.63
CA PRO A 29 3.87 13.45 -11.06
C PRO A 29 4.88 12.87 -10.07
N ASN A 30 5.71 13.72 -9.45
CA ASN A 30 6.67 13.28 -8.44
C ASN A 30 5.96 12.75 -7.17
N ILE A 31 4.91 13.43 -6.71
CA ILE A 31 4.09 12.97 -5.58
C ILE A 31 3.39 11.64 -5.89
N VAL A 32 2.81 11.52 -7.09
CA VAL A 32 2.13 10.28 -7.51
C VAL A 32 3.11 9.10 -7.51
N ALA A 33 4.32 9.27 -8.06
CA ALA A 33 5.36 8.24 -8.05
C ALA A 33 5.81 7.87 -6.63
N GLN A 34 5.97 8.86 -5.74
CA GLN A 34 6.31 8.61 -4.33
C GLN A 34 5.21 7.85 -3.60
N LYS A 35 3.94 8.21 -3.84
CA LYS A 35 2.79 7.48 -3.31
C LYS A 35 2.77 6.04 -3.79
N GLU A 36 2.97 5.79 -5.09
CA GLU A 36 3.02 4.44 -5.65
C GLU A 36 4.14 3.60 -5.01
N ASN A 37 5.33 4.17 -4.83
CA ASN A 37 6.45 3.49 -4.17
C ASN A 37 6.16 3.19 -2.70
N ALA A 38 5.51 4.11 -1.99
CA ALA A 38 5.08 3.89 -0.60
C ALA A 38 4.02 2.79 -0.50
N ASP A 39 3.04 2.78 -1.42
CA ASP A 39 2.00 1.75 -1.51
C ASP A 39 2.64 0.36 -1.79
N LYS A 40 3.59 0.27 -2.73
CA LYS A 40 4.37 -0.96 -2.99
C LYS A 40 5.10 -1.47 -1.75
N LYS A 41 5.84 -0.59 -1.06
CA LYS A 41 6.58 -0.96 0.16
C LYS A 41 5.64 -1.40 1.30
N SER A 42 4.47 -0.77 1.41
CA SER A 42 3.42 -1.16 2.35
C SER A 42 2.86 -2.55 2.04
N ASP A 43 2.70 -2.88 0.76
CA ASP A 43 2.22 -4.19 0.33
C ASP A 43 3.28 -5.28 0.51
N GLU A 44 4.57 -4.97 0.31
CA GLU A 44 5.68 -5.87 0.63
C GLU A 44 5.73 -6.21 2.12
N ALA A 45 5.70 -5.19 3.00
CA ALA A 45 5.68 -5.42 4.44
C ALA A 45 4.45 -6.22 4.91
N PHE A 46 3.30 -5.98 4.26
CA PHE A 46 2.08 -6.75 4.50
C PHE A 46 2.22 -8.22 4.06
N LYS A 47 2.81 -8.49 2.89
CA LYS A 47 3.12 -9.86 2.43
C LYS A 47 4.00 -10.59 3.45
N THR A 48 5.07 -9.97 3.93
CA THR A 48 5.94 -10.57 4.95
C THR A 48 5.17 -10.92 6.21
N THR A 49 4.33 -10.00 6.70
CA THR A 49 3.50 -10.25 7.90
C THR A 49 2.56 -11.43 7.66
N LEU A 50 1.94 -11.51 6.48
CA LEU A 50 1.02 -12.58 6.11
C LEU A 50 1.72 -13.94 6.02
N ILE A 51 2.93 -13.99 5.47
CA ILE A 51 3.76 -15.20 5.42
C ILE A 51 4.10 -15.66 6.84
N THR A 52 4.52 -14.76 7.73
CA THR A 52 4.78 -15.09 9.14
C THR A 52 3.54 -15.67 9.83
N GLN A 53 2.34 -15.14 9.55
CA GLN A 53 1.10 -15.71 10.08
C GLN A 53 0.82 -17.10 9.50
N ALA A 54 1.08 -17.31 8.20
CA ALA A 54 0.93 -18.61 7.56
C ALA A 54 1.92 -19.66 8.10
N GLU A 55 3.17 -19.26 8.34
CA GLU A 55 4.19 -20.12 8.97
C GLU A 55 3.80 -20.50 10.40
N THR A 56 3.29 -19.54 11.17
CA THR A 56 2.79 -19.80 12.54
C THR A 56 1.64 -20.80 12.51
N TYR A 57 0.68 -20.63 11.58
CA TYR A 57 -0.39 -21.60 11.37
C TYR A 57 0.13 -23.00 11.04
N LEU A 58 1.11 -23.14 10.14
CA LEU A 58 1.70 -24.44 9.78
C LEU A 58 2.48 -25.09 10.93
N ALA A 59 3.02 -24.29 11.84
CA ALA A 59 3.68 -24.80 13.04
C ALA A 59 2.67 -25.40 14.03
N ASP A 60 1.49 -24.78 14.16
CA ASP A 60 0.42 -25.26 15.04
C ASP A 60 -0.38 -26.43 14.44
N HIS A 61 -0.38 -26.57 13.11
CA HIS A 61 -1.09 -27.63 12.37
C HIS A 61 -0.12 -28.51 11.56
N PRO A 62 0.58 -29.46 12.20
CA PRO A 62 1.63 -30.27 11.56
C PRO A 62 1.12 -31.21 10.46
N ASP A 63 -0.17 -31.50 10.42
CA ASP A 63 -0.86 -32.30 9.40
C ASP A 63 -1.20 -31.50 8.13
N LYS A 64 -1.05 -30.17 8.16
CA LYS A 64 -1.29 -29.27 7.03
C LYS A 64 0.00 -28.97 6.27
N THR A 65 -0.08 -28.98 4.95
CA THR A 65 1.05 -28.68 4.04
C THR A 65 0.85 -27.40 3.22
N THR A 66 -0.36 -26.85 3.22
CA THR A 66 -0.72 -25.61 2.52
C THR A 66 -1.59 -24.74 3.42
N VAL A 67 -1.48 -23.42 3.25
CA VAL A 67 -2.30 -22.43 3.97
C VAL A 67 -2.96 -21.49 2.98
N SER A 68 -4.28 -21.38 3.07
CA SER A 68 -5.05 -20.38 2.35
C SER A 68 -5.36 -19.16 3.22
N VAL A 69 -5.63 -18.02 2.59
CA VAL A 69 -6.14 -16.82 3.30
C VAL A 69 -7.42 -17.14 4.07
N ALA A 70 -8.25 -18.06 3.55
CA ALA A 70 -9.50 -18.45 4.19
C ALA A 70 -9.28 -19.22 5.50
N ASP A 71 -8.23 -20.04 5.58
CA ASP A 71 -7.87 -20.79 6.80
C ASP A 71 -7.35 -19.82 7.87
N LEU A 72 -6.48 -18.87 7.48
CA LEU A 72 -6.00 -17.83 8.37
C LEU A 72 -7.13 -16.93 8.91
N GLN A 73 -8.13 -16.63 8.08
CA GLN A 73 -9.27 -15.82 8.53
C GLN A 73 -10.21 -16.62 9.46
N LYS A 74 -10.47 -17.89 9.16
CA LYS A 74 -11.32 -18.76 9.99
C LYS A 74 -10.74 -18.96 11.38
N GLU A 75 -9.42 -19.08 11.49
CA GLU A 75 -8.72 -19.28 12.75
C GLU A 75 -8.21 -17.98 13.39
N ASN A 76 -8.65 -16.81 12.90
CA ASN A 76 -8.35 -15.48 13.44
C ASN A 76 -6.86 -15.06 13.42
N TYR A 77 -6.03 -15.67 12.58
CA TYR A 77 -4.66 -15.21 12.33
C TYR A 77 -4.62 -13.89 11.53
N ILE A 78 -5.68 -13.60 10.78
CA ILE A 78 -5.84 -12.34 10.04
C ILE A 78 -7.25 -11.78 10.19
N THR A 79 -7.38 -10.45 10.10
CA THR A 79 -8.68 -9.77 10.17
C THR A 79 -9.42 -9.78 8.83
N ALA A 80 -10.73 -9.53 8.86
CA ALA A 80 -11.55 -9.38 7.65
C ALA A 80 -11.07 -8.24 6.73
N ASP A 81 -10.42 -7.22 7.28
CA ASP A 81 -9.88 -6.11 6.49
C ASP A 81 -8.55 -6.49 5.83
N GLN A 82 -7.72 -7.29 6.52
CA GLN A 82 -6.51 -7.87 5.95
C GLN A 82 -6.85 -8.84 4.82
N SER A 83 -7.86 -9.69 4.98
CA SER A 83 -8.27 -10.62 3.90
C SER A 83 -8.82 -9.90 2.67
N LYS A 84 -9.58 -8.80 2.86
CA LYS A 84 -9.98 -7.91 1.75
C LYS A 84 -8.79 -7.23 1.09
N ARG A 85 -7.76 -6.86 1.86
CA ARG A 85 -6.55 -6.26 1.32
C ARG A 85 -5.78 -7.25 0.44
N VAL A 86 -5.68 -8.51 0.85
CA VAL A 86 -5.07 -9.57 0.00
C VAL A 86 -5.77 -9.67 -1.35
N GLN A 87 -7.11 -9.64 -1.38
CA GLN A 87 -7.88 -9.71 -2.64
C GLN A 87 -7.67 -8.52 -3.58
N LYS A 88 -7.19 -7.38 -3.06
CA LYS A 88 -6.91 -6.17 -3.86
C LYS A 88 -5.50 -6.15 -4.43
N ILE A 89 -4.57 -6.90 -3.85
CA ILE A 89 -3.18 -6.96 -4.32
C ILE A 89 -3.12 -7.98 -5.46
N LYS A 90 -2.98 -7.49 -6.70
CA LYS A 90 -2.95 -8.32 -7.93
C LYS A 90 -1.84 -9.38 -7.95
N ASP A 91 -0.77 -9.18 -7.18
CA ASP A 91 0.40 -10.05 -7.13
C ASP A 91 0.32 -11.14 -6.04
N LEU A 92 -0.80 -11.27 -5.35
CA LEU A 92 -1.03 -12.31 -4.33
C LEU A 92 -2.07 -13.30 -4.84
N ASN A 93 -1.71 -14.59 -4.88
CA ASN A 93 -2.69 -15.65 -5.07
C ASN A 93 -3.28 -16.03 -3.70
N PRO A 94 -4.55 -15.70 -3.40
CA PRO A 94 -5.14 -15.95 -2.08
C PRO A 94 -5.30 -17.45 -1.75
N SER A 95 -5.12 -18.32 -2.74
CA SER A 95 -5.28 -19.76 -2.61
C SER A 95 -4.01 -20.50 -2.20
N ASN A 96 -2.83 -19.86 -2.26
CA ASN A 96 -1.56 -20.47 -1.87
C ASN A 96 -0.57 -19.37 -1.41
N LEU A 97 -0.65 -19.01 -0.12
CA LEU A 97 0.19 -17.95 0.46
C LEU A 97 1.61 -18.41 0.79
N VAL A 98 1.74 -19.70 1.11
CA VAL A 98 2.99 -20.40 1.40
C VAL A 98 2.82 -21.81 0.87
N GLU A 99 3.62 -22.17 -0.13
CA GLU A 99 3.84 -23.55 -0.51
C GLU A 99 5.06 -24.01 0.29
N LYS A 100 4.95 -25.07 1.11
CA LYS A 100 6.14 -25.71 1.68
C LYS A 100 7.01 -26.13 0.50
N GLU A 101 8.12 -25.42 0.26
CA GLU A 101 9.14 -25.87 -0.66
C GLU A 101 9.57 -27.28 -0.23
N LYS A 102 9.35 -28.27 -1.10
CA LYS A 102 10.04 -29.57 -1.00
C LYS A 102 11.47 -29.37 -1.50
N THR A 103 12.31 -28.78 -0.66
CA THR A 103 13.75 -28.56 -0.89
C THR A 103 14.31 -28.40 0.53
N ASP A 104 14.99 -29.35 1.17
CA ASP A 104 15.87 -30.41 0.70
C ASP A 104 15.76 -31.64 1.61
N ALA A 105 15.41 -32.79 1.03
CA ALA A 105 15.65 -34.11 1.61
C ALA A 105 16.10 -35.04 0.50
N SER A 106 17.40 -34.99 0.20
CA SER A 106 18.16 -36.06 -0.46
C SER A 106 19.64 -35.89 -0.10
#